data_AF-A0A7V9QKN1-F1
#
_entry.id   AF-A0A7V9QKN1-F1
#
_cell.length_a   1.000
_cell.length_b   1.000
_cell.length_c   1.000
_cell.angle_alpha   90.00
_cell.angle_beta   90.00
_cell.angle_gamma   90.00
#
_symmetry.space_group_name_H-M   'P 1'
#
loop_
_entity.id
_entity.type
_entity.pdbx_description
1 polymer ?
#
loop_
_entity_poly.entity_id
_entity_poly.type
_entity_poly.pdbx_seq_one_letter_code
_entity_poly.pdbx_strand_id
1 'polypeptide(L)'
;AAQSFKDAVSQVAGRPTVLILRMRDVPIMDSSGMHALLDVIQRARKDGTLVILAGLHVQPLAALTDSGAIAEIGRENLVANIDLALARAREIV
;
A
#
# COMPACT_ATOMS: atom_id res chain seq x y z
N ALA A 1 -8.18 -6.08 -12.99
CA ALA A 1 -7.54 -5.06 -12.13
C ALA A 1 -6.75 -5.70 -10.98
N ALA A 2 -7.40 -6.43 -10.07
CA ALA A 2 -6.74 -7.08 -8.93
C ALA A 2 -5.58 -8.03 -9.33
N GLN A 3 -5.77 -8.89 -10.34
CA GLN A 3 -4.71 -9.79 -10.81
C GLN A 3 -3.52 -9.00 -11.40
N SER A 4 -3.80 -8.05 -12.30
CA SER A 4 -2.78 -7.20 -12.91
C SER A 4 -1.97 -6.40 -11.88
N PHE A 5 -2.59 -5.98 -10.77
CA PHE A 5 -1.91 -5.34 -9.64
C PHE A 5 -0.95 -6.32 -8.95
N LYS A 6 -1.41 -7.53 -8.61
CA LYS A 6 -0.57 -8.58 -8.01
C LYS A 6 0.61 -8.93 -8.93
N ASP A 7 0.37 -9.03 -10.22
CA ASP A 7 1.42 -9.32 -11.22
C ASP A 7 2.46 -8.18 -11.26
N ALA A 8 2.02 -6.92 -11.28
CA ALA A 8 2.92 -5.77 -11.28
C ALA A 8 3.80 -5.72 -10.01
N VAL A 9 3.22 -6.00 -8.83
CA VAL A 9 3.99 -6.07 -7.58
C VAL A 9 4.97 -7.25 -7.60
N SER A 10 4.57 -8.38 -8.17
CA SER A 10 5.42 -9.58 -8.24
C SER A 10 6.62 -9.41 -9.19
N GLN A 11 6.57 -8.46 -10.12
CA GLN A 11 7.69 -8.10 -10.98
C GLN A 11 8.74 -7.21 -10.30
N VAL A 12 8.45 -6.66 -9.12
CA VAL A 12 9.43 -5.90 -8.35
C VAL A 12 10.53 -6.87 -7.90
N ALA A 13 11.68 -6.81 -8.58
CA ALA A 13 12.82 -7.66 -8.30
C ALA A 13 13.49 -7.25 -6.98
N GLY A 14 13.84 -8.25 -6.16
CA GLY A 14 14.44 -8.05 -4.84
C GLY A 14 13.43 -7.83 -3.71
N ARG A 15 13.94 -7.58 -2.51
CA ARG A 15 13.14 -7.23 -1.32
C ARG A 15 13.44 -5.77 -0.96
N PRO A 16 12.68 -4.80 -1.50
CA PRO A 16 12.97 -3.40 -1.22
C PRO A 16 12.76 -3.08 0.25
N THR A 17 13.54 -2.17 0.83
CA THR A 17 13.30 -1.70 2.20
C THR A 17 11.93 -1.02 2.33
N VAL A 18 11.51 -0.29 1.28
CA VAL A 18 10.25 0.44 1.23
C VAL A 18 9.54 0.21 -0.10
N LEU A 19 8.23 -0.10 -0.05
CA LEU A 19 7.32 -0.19 -1.18
C LEU A 19 6.27 0.92 -1.09
N ILE A 20 6.30 1.87 -2.02
CA ILE A 20 5.31 2.94 -2.11
C ILE A 20 4.21 2.53 -3.10
N LEU A 21 2.97 2.47 -2.65
CA LEU A 21 1.79 2.22 -3.48
C LEU A 21 1.01 3.53 -3.66
N ARG A 22 0.96 4.02 -4.91
CA ARG A 22 0.23 5.24 -5.26
C ARG A 22 -1.24 4.91 -5.56
N MET A 23 -2.13 5.36 -4.69
CA MET A 23 -3.56 5.07 -4.71
C MET A 23 -4.42 6.19 -5.32
N ARG A 24 -3.80 7.29 -5.77
CA ARG A 24 -4.51 8.47 -6.31
C ARG A 24 -5.44 8.16 -7.49
N ASP A 25 -5.11 7.14 -8.26
CA ASP A 25 -5.84 6.73 -9.47
C ASP A 25 -6.87 5.61 -9.15
N VAL A 26 -7.09 5.33 -7.86
CA VAL A 26 -7.99 4.28 -7.35
C VAL A 26 -9.05 4.90 -6.43
N PRO A 27 -10.10 5.53 -6.98
CA PRO A 27 -11.12 6.24 -6.18
C PRO A 27 -12.06 5.29 -5.44
N ILE A 28 -12.28 4.09 -5.98
CA ILE A 28 -13.20 3.08 -5.46
C ILE A 28 -12.49 1.73 -5.52
N MET A 29 -12.69 0.92 -4.49
CA MET A 29 -12.15 -0.44 -4.39
C MET A 29 -13.26 -1.42 -4.01
N ASP A 30 -13.41 -2.48 -4.79
CA ASP A 30 -14.30 -3.60 -4.46
C ASP A 30 -13.59 -4.65 -3.58
N SER A 31 -14.28 -5.73 -3.25
CA SER A 31 -13.73 -6.82 -2.43
C SER A 31 -12.49 -7.48 -3.06
N SER A 32 -12.44 -7.60 -4.39
CA SER A 32 -11.32 -8.20 -5.10
C SER A 32 -10.07 -7.32 -5.05
N GLY A 33 -10.24 -6.01 -5.22
CA GLY A 33 -9.16 -5.03 -5.09
C GLY A 33 -8.65 -4.94 -3.66
N MET A 34 -9.55 -4.96 -2.67
CA MET A 34 -9.18 -4.92 -1.26
C MET A 34 -8.38 -6.16 -0.88
N HIS A 35 -8.88 -7.36 -1.23
CA HIS A 35 -8.16 -8.60 -0.98
C HIS A 35 -6.76 -8.60 -1.63
N ALA A 36 -6.65 -8.08 -2.86
CA ALA A 36 -5.35 -7.99 -3.52
C ALA A 36 -4.38 -7.02 -2.84
N LEU A 37 -4.86 -5.87 -2.36
CA LEU A 37 -4.05 -4.92 -1.61
C LEU A 37 -3.57 -5.52 -0.27
N LEU A 38 -4.46 -6.17 0.47
CA LEU A 38 -4.13 -6.83 1.74
C LEU A 38 -3.10 -7.94 1.55
N ASP A 39 -3.25 -8.76 0.51
CA ASP A 39 -2.26 -9.80 0.17
C ASP A 39 -0.88 -9.21 -0.09
N VAL A 40 -0.81 -8.07 -0.78
CA VAL A 40 0.46 -7.38 -1.04
C VAL A 40 1.06 -6.83 0.25
N ILE A 41 0.27 -6.19 1.10
CA ILE A 41 0.73 -5.66 2.40
C ILE A 41 1.29 -6.78 3.27
N GLN A 42 0.57 -7.91 3.37
CA GLN A 42 1.00 -9.05 4.18
C GLN A 42 2.29 -9.69 3.65
N ARG A 43 2.44 -9.81 2.33
CA ARG A 43 3.66 -10.32 1.70
C ARG A 43 4.84 -9.38 1.94
N ALA A 44 4.66 -8.09 1.66
CA ALA A 44 5.67 -7.08 1.93
C ALA A 44 6.16 -7.12 3.38
N ARG A 45 5.24 -7.17 4.35
CA ARG A 45 5.57 -7.30 5.77
C ARG A 45 6.38 -8.57 6.07
N LYS A 46 6.02 -9.72 5.49
CA LYS A 46 6.76 -10.97 5.67
C LYS A 46 8.18 -10.89 5.10
N ASP A 47 8.37 -10.11 4.05
CA ASP A 47 9.68 -9.89 3.42
C ASP A 47 10.50 -8.78 4.10
N GLY A 48 9.98 -8.14 5.16
CA GLY A 48 10.63 -7.01 5.84
C GLY A 48 10.52 -5.68 5.09
N THR A 49 9.68 -5.63 4.06
CA THR A 49 9.40 -4.43 3.27
C THR A 49 8.35 -3.57 3.96
N LEU A 50 8.67 -2.30 4.23
CA LEU A 50 7.71 -1.33 4.75
C LEU A 50 6.82 -0.79 3.62
N VAL A 51 5.51 -0.78 3.82
CA VAL A 51 4.55 -0.30 2.81
C VAL A 51 4.09 1.11 3.14
N ILE A 52 4.12 2.01 2.15
CA ILE A 52 3.56 3.36 2.26
C ILE A 52 2.43 3.52 1.24
N LEU A 53 1.23 3.91 1.69
CA LEU A 53 0.10 4.20 0.81
C LEU A 53 -0.01 5.71 0.59
N ALA A 54 0.00 6.13 -0.68
CA ALA A 54 0.01 7.54 -1.06
C ALA A 54 -1.26 7.94 -1.82
N GLY A 55 -2.00 8.93 -1.32
CA GLY A 55 -3.16 9.50 -2.02
C GLY A 55 -4.39 8.57 -2.01
N LEU A 56 -4.70 7.97 -0.85
CA LEU A 56 -5.93 7.22 -0.66
C LEU A 56 -7.15 8.13 -0.76
N HIS A 57 -8.18 7.65 -1.47
CA HIS A 57 -9.51 8.26 -1.45
C HIS A 57 -10.30 7.79 -0.21
N VAL A 58 -11.41 8.48 0.06
CA VAL A 58 -12.25 8.22 1.25
C VAL A 58 -12.77 6.77 1.30
N GLN A 59 -13.22 6.22 0.16
CA GLN A 59 -13.78 4.87 0.13
C GLN A 59 -12.73 3.77 0.41
N PRO A 60 -11.55 3.75 -0.24
CA PRO A 60 -10.50 2.80 0.11
C PRO A 60 -9.97 2.97 1.55
N LEU A 61 -9.86 4.22 2.04
CA LEU A 61 -9.42 4.49 3.42
C LEU A 61 -10.38 3.91 4.45
N ALA A 62 -11.70 4.09 4.27
CA ALA A 62 -12.71 3.52 5.15
C ALA A 62 -12.61 2.00 5.17
N ALA A 63 -12.52 1.36 3.99
CA ALA A 63 -12.43 -0.09 3.90
C ALA A 63 -11.10 -0.66 4.47
N LEU A 64 -9.99 0.08 4.38
CA LEU A 64 -8.74 -0.26 5.07
C LEU A 64 -8.85 -0.12 6.59
N THR A 65 -9.62 0.84 7.07
CA THR A 65 -9.90 1.03 8.49
C THR A 65 -10.72 -0.14 9.03
N ASP A 66 -11.78 -0.52 8.33
CA ASP A 66 -12.68 -1.61 8.71
C ASP A 66 -11.99 -2.97 8.69
N SER A 67 -11.02 -3.17 7.79
CA SER A 67 -10.23 -4.42 7.73
C SER A 67 -9.14 -4.51 8.80
N GLY A 68 -8.86 -3.44 9.55
CA GLY A 68 -7.77 -3.38 10.54
C GLY A 68 -6.36 -3.22 9.93
N ALA A 69 -6.25 -3.16 8.61
CA ALA A 69 -4.98 -3.09 7.90
C ALA A 69 -4.16 -1.84 8.22
N ILE A 70 -4.81 -0.74 8.64
CA ILE A 70 -4.12 0.47 9.06
C ILE A 70 -3.16 0.20 10.24
N ALA A 71 -3.52 -0.71 11.15
CA ALA A 71 -2.65 -1.08 12.27
C ALA A 71 -1.42 -1.87 11.80
N GLU A 72 -1.55 -2.67 10.73
CA GLU A 72 -0.42 -3.42 10.16
C GLU A 72 0.54 -2.51 9.36
N ILE A 73 -0.01 -1.51 8.66
CA ILE A 73 0.76 -0.56 7.85
C ILE A 73 1.45 0.50 8.71
N GLY A 74 0.81 0.94 9.79
CA GLY A 74 1.21 2.13 10.55
C GLY A 74 0.60 3.40 9.97
N ARG A 75 0.01 4.25 10.82
CA ARG A 75 -0.69 5.47 10.40
C ARG A 75 0.24 6.47 9.72
N GLU A 76 1.49 6.51 10.14
CA GLU A 76 2.55 7.35 9.60
C GLU A 76 2.95 6.98 8.16
N ASN A 77 2.57 5.78 7.70
CA ASN A 77 2.80 5.31 6.34
C ASN A 77 1.56 5.49 5.44
N LEU A 78 0.52 6.18 5.92
CA LEU A 78 -0.61 6.65 5.13
C LEU A 78 -0.45 8.15 4.87
N VAL A 79 -0.12 8.51 3.64
CA VAL A 79 0.25 9.89 3.28
C VAL A 79 -0.60 10.43 2.13
N ALA A 80 -0.73 11.75 2.06
CA ALA A 80 -1.64 12.40 1.11
C ALA A 80 -1.17 12.32 -0.35
N ASN A 81 0.14 12.20 -0.60
CA ASN A 81 0.69 12.25 -1.96
C ASN A 81 2.05 11.55 -2.05
N ILE A 82 2.59 11.47 -3.28
CA ILE A 82 3.84 10.79 -3.57
C ILE A 82 5.06 11.50 -2.97
N ASP A 83 5.05 12.83 -2.86
CA ASP A 83 6.17 13.59 -2.32
C ASP A 83 6.37 13.30 -0.84
N LEU A 84 5.28 13.24 -0.08
CA LEU A 84 5.28 12.83 1.32
C LEU A 84 5.70 11.36 1.48
N ALA A 85 5.31 10.49 0.56
CA ALA A 85 5.73 9.09 0.59
C ALA A 85 7.23 8.95 0.38
N LEU A 86 7.81 9.72 -0.55
CA LEU A 86 9.24 9.76 -0.79
C LEU A 86 9.99 10.38 0.39
N ALA A 87 9.43 11.41 1.03
CA ALA A 87 10.01 11.98 2.26
C ALA A 87 10.05 10.94 3.38
N ARG A 88 8.93 10.26 3.65
CA ARG A 88 8.83 9.19 4.65
C ARG A 88 9.80 8.03 4.34
N ALA A 89 9.90 7.62 3.07
CA ALA A 89 10.84 6.58 2.67
C ALA A 89 12.30 6.93 3.01
N ARG A 90 12.70 8.20 2.82
CA ARG A 90 14.06 8.70 3.15
C ARG A 90 14.36 8.75 4.64
N GLU A 91 13.36 8.71 5.52
CA GLU A 91 13.58 8.60 6.96
C GLU A 91 13.94 7.16 7.39
N ILE A 92 13.64 6.18 6.54
CA ILE A 92 13.82 4.75 6.82
C ILE A 92 15.13 4.23 6.22
N VAL A 93 15.56 4.77 5.07
CA VAL A 93 16.77 4.34 4.32
C VAL A 93 17.98 5.24 4.55
#